data_AF-A0A4Z1CQ48-F1
#
_entry.id   AF-A0A4Z1CQ48-F1
#
_cell.length_a   1.000
_cell.length_b   1.000
_cell.length_c   1.000
_cell.angle_alpha   90.00
_cell.angle_beta   90.00
_cell.angle_gamma   90.00
#
_symmetry.space_group_name_H-M   'P 1'
#
loop_
_entity.id
_entity.type
_entity.pdbx_description
1 polymer ?
#
loop_
_entity_poly.entity_id
_entity_poly.type
_entity_poly.pdbx_seq_one_letter_code
_entity_poly.pdbx_strand_id
1 'polypeptide(L)'
;MTGAVLSALVGHWRRSPLQLITLLAGLALATALWSGVQAINAEARASYDAAASALDEGTLPRITRADGGPIAQDSYVALRRAGWLVSPVIEGRLGEVRLVGIEPLTAPQGSGLPGGVGGADLGAFLSGPGQILARP
;
A
#
# COMPACT_ATOMS: atom_id res chain seq x y z
N MET A 1 52.59 -18.40 5.86
CA MET A 1 52.85 -17.45 4.74
C MET A 1 51.89 -16.25 4.73
N THR A 2 50.66 -16.35 5.27
CA THR A 2 49.69 -15.23 5.38
C THR A 2 50.15 -14.07 6.29
N GLY A 3 50.85 -14.36 7.39
CA GLY A 3 51.32 -13.34 8.34
C GLY A 3 52.30 -12.32 7.75
N ALA A 4 53.20 -12.74 6.86
CA ALA A 4 54.14 -11.85 6.17
C ALA A 4 53.43 -10.90 5.19
N VAL A 5 52.35 -11.38 4.54
CA VAL A 5 51.53 -10.57 3.64
C VAL A 5 50.73 -9.53 4.43
N LEU A 6 50.12 -9.92 5.54
CA LEU A 6 49.40 -9.00 6.43
C LEU A 6 50.34 -7.92 7.00
N SER A 7 51.55 -8.27 7.41
CA SER A 7 52.51 -7.29 7.93
C SER A 7 52.99 -6.32 6.85
N ALA A 8 53.18 -6.79 5.62
CA ALA A 8 53.54 -5.94 4.48
C ALA A 8 52.40 -4.96 4.14
N LEU A 9 51.14 -5.41 4.16
CA LEU A 9 49.97 -4.53 3.98
C LEU A 9 49.89 -3.47 5.08
N VAL A 10 49.97 -3.87 6.36
CA VAL A 10 49.92 -2.93 7.48
C VAL A 10 51.07 -1.92 7.41
N GLY A 11 52.27 -2.38 7.03
CA GLY A 11 53.44 -1.50 6.84
C GLY A 11 53.28 -0.50 5.69
N HIS A 12 52.58 -0.87 4.63
CA HIS A 12 52.24 0.02 3.52
C HIS A 12 51.23 1.09 3.96
N TRP A 13 50.12 0.69 4.60
CA TRP A 13 49.07 1.61 5.04
C TRP A 13 49.52 2.59 6.12
N ARG A 14 50.44 2.17 7.01
CA ARG A 14 51.06 3.08 8.00
C ARG A 14 51.92 4.17 7.37
N ARG A 15 52.51 3.92 6.19
CA ARG A 15 53.31 4.90 5.45
C ARG A 15 52.49 5.77 4.49
N SER A 16 51.32 5.27 4.06
CA SER A 16 50.41 5.96 3.14
C SER A 16 49.00 6.18 3.74
N PRO A 17 48.86 6.92 4.86
CA PRO A 17 47.58 7.08 5.56
C PRO A 17 46.51 7.81 4.72
N LEU A 18 46.91 8.75 3.86
CA LEU A 18 45.99 9.46 2.96
C LEU A 18 45.33 8.52 1.93
N GLN A 19 46.09 7.53 1.42
CA GLN A 19 45.57 6.53 0.50
C GLN A 19 44.56 5.60 1.18
N LEU A 20 44.79 5.26 2.46
CA LEU A 20 43.85 4.48 3.24
C LEU A 20 42.53 5.24 3.46
N ILE A 21 42.64 6.51 3.87
CA ILE A 21 41.47 7.37 4.14
C ILE A 21 40.62 7.50 2.87
N THR A 22 41.24 7.78 1.72
CA THR A 22 40.52 7.93 0.45
C THR A 22 39.85 6.64 0.01
N LEU A 23 40.48 5.48 0.22
CA LEU A 23 39.87 4.17 -0.05
C LEU A 23 38.66 3.90 0.85
N LEU A 24 38.80 4.13 2.15
CA LEU A 24 37.69 3.95 3.11
C LEU A 24 36.55 4.92 2.82
N ALA A 25 36.86 6.18 2.51
CA ALA A 25 35.86 7.17 2.14
C ALA A 25 35.11 6.78 0.85
N GLY A 26 35.82 6.32 -0.18
CA GLY A 26 35.21 5.85 -1.43
C GLY A 26 34.31 4.63 -1.21
N LEU A 27 34.76 3.66 -0.41
CA LEU A 27 33.97 2.47 -0.09
C LEU A 27 32.71 2.82 0.72
N ALA A 28 32.85 3.69 1.73
CA ALA A 28 31.73 4.16 2.54
C ALA A 28 30.73 4.98 1.72
N LEU A 29 31.20 5.84 0.81
CA LEU A 29 30.34 6.60 -0.09
C LEU A 29 29.56 5.68 -1.04
N ALA A 30 30.21 4.67 -1.62
CA ALA A 30 29.55 3.73 -2.51
C ALA A 30 28.45 2.94 -1.80
N THR A 31 28.71 2.44 -0.59
CA THR A 31 27.70 1.70 0.19
C THR A 31 26.60 2.61 0.70
N ALA A 32 26.91 3.83 1.14
CA ALA A 32 25.91 4.82 1.56
C ALA A 32 25.01 5.23 0.39
N LEU A 33 25.55 5.43 -0.81
CA LEU A 33 24.77 5.78 -2.00
C LEU A 33 23.87 4.62 -2.40
N TRP A 34 24.37 3.39 -2.40
CA TRP A 34 23.58 2.21 -2.71
C TRP A 34 22.40 2.04 -1.73
N SER A 35 22.66 2.08 -0.43
CA SER A 35 21.61 1.97 0.59
C SER A 35 20.64 3.17 0.57
N GLY A 36 21.14 4.37 0.32
CA GLY A 36 20.32 5.59 0.24
C GLY A 36 19.35 5.55 -0.94
N VAL A 37 19.82 5.17 -2.13
CA VAL A 37 18.96 5.00 -3.31
C VAL A 37 17.92 3.91 -3.06
N GLN A 38 18.31 2.81 -2.44
CA GLN A 38 17.35 1.73 -2.14
C GLN A 38 16.31 2.14 -1.10
N ALA A 39 16.69 2.89 -0.07
CA ALA A 39 15.76 3.41 0.93
C ALA A 39 14.76 4.40 0.30
N ILE A 40 15.24 5.34 -0.52
CA ILE A 40 14.38 6.29 -1.23
C ILE A 40 13.46 5.57 -2.22
N ASN A 41 13.99 4.61 -2.98
CA ASN A 41 13.16 3.84 -3.92
C ASN A 41 12.18 2.92 -3.19
N ALA A 42 12.51 2.42 -2.00
CA ALA A 42 11.59 1.66 -1.17
C ALA A 42 10.44 2.55 -0.65
N GLU A 43 10.75 3.77 -0.20
CA GLU A 43 9.75 4.75 0.21
C GLU A 43 8.84 5.16 -0.96
N ALA A 44 9.43 5.40 -2.13
CA ALA A 44 8.67 5.70 -3.34
C ALA A 44 7.75 4.53 -3.73
N ARG A 45 8.27 3.29 -3.73
CA ARG A 45 7.47 2.09 -3.98
C ARG A 45 6.35 1.93 -2.94
N ALA A 46 6.62 2.16 -1.67
CA ALA A 46 5.60 2.11 -0.62
C ALA A 46 4.51 3.18 -0.82
N SER A 47 4.86 4.39 -1.28
CA SER A 47 3.89 5.44 -1.63
C SER A 47 3.03 5.04 -2.84
N TYR A 48 3.65 4.43 -3.86
CA TYR A 48 2.91 3.90 -5.00
C TYR A 48 2.03 2.70 -4.62
N ASP A 49 2.51 1.79 -3.77
CA ASP A 49 1.76 0.63 -3.30
C ASP A 49 0.60 1.07 -2.39
N ALA A 50 0.77 2.12 -1.58
CA ALA A 50 -0.31 2.73 -0.80
C ALA A 50 -1.38 3.34 -1.72
N ALA A 51 -0.98 4.08 -2.75
CA ALA A 51 -1.92 4.61 -3.75
C ALA A 51 -2.56 3.51 -4.60
N ALA A 52 -1.81 2.46 -4.95
CA ALA A 52 -2.28 1.31 -5.69
C ALA A 52 -3.23 0.46 -4.85
N SER A 53 -3.01 0.32 -3.54
CA SER A 53 -3.95 -0.36 -2.64
C SER A 53 -5.26 0.40 -2.45
N ALA A 54 -5.22 1.74 -2.55
CA ALA A 54 -6.42 2.57 -2.67
C ALA A 54 -7.10 2.45 -4.05
N LEU A 55 -6.36 2.03 -5.09
CA LEU A 55 -6.88 1.70 -6.42
C LEU A 55 -7.23 0.21 -6.58
N ASP A 56 -6.81 -0.66 -5.67
CA ASP A 56 -7.12 -2.11 -5.64
C ASP A 56 -8.56 -2.37 -5.14
N GLU A 57 -9.21 -1.33 -4.64
CA GLU A 57 -10.67 -1.14 -4.70
C GLU A 57 -11.25 -1.26 -6.13
N GLY A 58 -10.39 -1.30 -7.16
CA GLY A 58 -10.72 -1.36 -8.59
C GLY A 58 -10.63 -2.73 -9.26
N THR A 59 -10.52 -3.83 -8.51
CA THR A 59 -10.56 -5.18 -9.14
C THR A 59 -11.96 -5.50 -9.71
N LEU A 60 -12.99 -4.78 -9.27
CA LEU A 60 -14.37 -4.99 -9.71
C LEU A 60 -14.80 -3.90 -10.70
N PRO A 61 -15.48 -4.27 -11.80
CA PRO A 61 -16.02 -3.29 -12.74
C PRO A 61 -16.99 -2.34 -12.01
N ARG A 62 -16.69 -1.03 -12.08
CA ARG A 62 -17.49 0.00 -11.41
C ARG A 62 -18.45 0.67 -12.39
N ILE A 63 -19.69 0.80 -11.97
CA ILE A 63 -20.69 1.60 -12.68
C ILE A 63 -20.68 2.98 -12.02
N THR A 64 -20.31 4.01 -12.76
CA THR A 64 -20.33 5.41 -12.32
C THR A 64 -21.14 6.24 -13.30
N ARG A 65 -21.70 7.36 -12.80
CA ARG A 65 -22.31 8.34 -13.68
C ARG A 65 -21.19 9.14 -14.38
N ALA A 66 -21.37 9.46 -15.66
CA ALA A 66 -20.35 10.15 -16.47
C ALA A 66 -20.01 11.57 -15.96
N ASP A 67 -20.94 12.21 -15.26
CA ASP A 67 -20.77 13.53 -14.64
C ASP A 67 -20.17 13.46 -13.21
N GLY A 68 -19.83 12.26 -12.72
CA GLY A 68 -19.33 12.04 -11.36
C GLY A 68 -20.38 12.16 -10.25
N GLY A 69 -21.66 12.33 -10.59
CA GLY A 69 -22.74 12.47 -9.63
C GLY A 69 -23.21 11.15 -9.00
N PRO A 70 -24.00 11.21 -7.91
CA PRO A 70 -24.49 10.03 -7.21
C PRO A 70 -25.52 9.28 -8.05
N ILE A 71 -25.40 7.95 -8.15
CA ILE A 71 -26.38 7.10 -8.86
C ILE A 71 -27.71 7.11 -8.09
N ALA A 72 -28.83 7.30 -8.80
CA ALA A 72 -30.15 7.27 -8.19
C ALA A 72 -30.48 5.85 -7.69
N GLN A 73 -31.14 5.75 -6.54
CA GLN A 73 -31.52 4.46 -5.97
C GLN A 73 -32.38 3.62 -6.92
N ASP A 74 -33.26 4.26 -7.69
CA ASP A 74 -34.09 3.59 -8.69
C ASP A 74 -33.26 2.90 -9.78
N SER A 75 -32.11 3.48 -10.18
CA SER A 75 -31.20 2.87 -11.14
C SER A 75 -30.54 1.62 -10.57
N TYR A 76 -30.14 1.64 -9.31
CA TYR A 76 -29.62 0.46 -8.61
C TYR A 76 -30.69 -0.65 -8.54
N VAL A 77 -31.91 -0.30 -8.15
CA VAL A 77 -33.04 -1.25 -8.08
C VAL A 77 -33.34 -1.85 -9.46
N ALA A 78 -33.32 -1.03 -10.52
CA ALA A 78 -33.53 -1.50 -11.89
C ALA A 78 -32.44 -2.51 -12.33
N LEU A 79 -31.16 -2.22 -12.06
CA LEU A 79 -30.06 -3.14 -12.36
C LEU A 79 -30.20 -4.47 -11.64
N ARG A 80 -30.53 -4.44 -10.34
CA ARG A 80 -30.77 -5.66 -9.55
C ARG A 80 -31.96 -6.47 -10.07
N ARG A 81 -33.07 -5.81 -10.41
CA ARG A 81 -34.24 -6.47 -11.00
C ARG A 81 -33.97 -7.05 -12.38
N ALA A 82 -33.06 -6.46 -13.14
CA ALA A 82 -32.58 -6.98 -14.42
C ALA A 82 -31.58 -8.16 -14.27
N GLY A 83 -31.30 -8.61 -13.05
CA GLY A 83 -30.43 -9.76 -12.77
C GLY A 83 -28.94 -9.44 -12.66
N TRP A 84 -28.56 -8.16 -12.63
CA TRP A 84 -27.15 -7.78 -12.48
C TRP A 84 -26.67 -7.96 -11.04
N LEU A 85 -25.49 -8.54 -10.88
CA LEU A 85 -24.80 -8.70 -9.59
C LEU A 85 -24.03 -7.41 -9.22
N VAL A 86 -24.79 -6.33 -8.99
CA VAL A 86 -24.24 -5.04 -8.55
C VAL A 86 -24.35 -4.90 -7.03
N SER A 87 -23.34 -4.26 -6.42
CA SER A 87 -23.35 -3.86 -5.01
C SER A 87 -23.29 -2.33 -4.93
N PRO A 88 -24.12 -1.67 -4.12
CA PRO A 88 -24.03 -0.23 -3.92
C PRO A 88 -22.79 0.11 -3.08
N VAL A 89 -22.16 1.24 -3.41
CA VAL A 89 -21.03 1.80 -2.65
C VAL A 89 -21.30 3.29 -2.45
N ILE A 90 -21.15 3.76 -1.21
CA ILE A 90 -21.32 5.17 -0.84
C ILE A 90 -19.95 5.71 -0.45
N GLU A 91 -19.53 6.82 -1.05
CA GLU A 91 -18.26 7.47 -0.74
C GLU A 91 -18.50 8.82 -0.10
N GLY A 92 -17.73 9.12 0.95
CA GLY A 92 -17.73 10.39 1.64
C GLY A 92 -16.34 10.76 2.13
N ARG A 93 -16.18 11.99 2.59
CA ARG A 93 -14.93 12.46 3.19
C ARG A 93 -15.23 13.11 4.53
N LEU A 94 -14.43 12.78 5.54
CA LEU A 94 -14.45 13.37 6.87
C LEU A 94 -13.06 13.93 7.16
N GLY A 95 -12.86 15.23 6.91
CA GLY A 95 -11.54 15.86 6.96
C GLY A 95 -10.58 15.24 5.93
N GLU A 96 -9.48 14.64 6.40
CA GLU A 96 -8.52 13.92 5.55
C GLU A 96 -8.86 12.43 5.37
N VAL A 97 -9.88 11.93 6.07
CA VAL A 97 -10.26 10.51 6.01
C VAL A 97 -11.30 10.27 4.91
N ARG A 98 -11.03 9.33 4.01
CA ARG A 98 -12.02 8.81 3.06
C ARG A 98 -12.88 7.76 3.75
N LEU A 99 -14.20 7.93 3.66
CA LEU A 99 -15.19 6.99 4.16
C LEU A 99 -15.81 6.25 2.98
N VAL A 100 -15.84 4.91 3.06
CA VAL A 100 -16.46 4.05 2.07
C VAL A 100 -17.49 3.18 2.77
N GLY A 101 -18.76 3.40 2.46
CA GLY A 101 -19.88 2.57 2.90
C GLY A 101 -20.13 1.46 1.87
N ILE A 102 -20.12 0.23 2.35
CA ILE A 102 -20.41 -0.97 1.56
C ILE A 102 -21.67 -1.66 2.06
N GLU A 103 -22.30 -2.43 1.19
CA GLU A 103 -23.48 -3.23 1.53
C GLU A 103 -23.08 -4.72 1.60
N PRO A 104 -23.12 -5.35 2.79
CA PRO A 104 -22.50 -6.66 2.99
C PRO A 104 -23.28 -7.83 2.36
N LEU A 105 -24.57 -7.70 2.05
CA LEU A 105 -25.35 -8.83 1.50
C LEU A 105 -25.09 -9.04 0.01
N THR A 106 -24.73 -7.99 -0.73
CA THR A 106 -24.44 -8.05 -2.17
C THR A 106 -22.98 -7.77 -2.50
N ALA A 107 -22.17 -7.39 -1.51
CA ALA A 107 -20.73 -7.21 -1.68
C ALA A 107 -20.07 -8.51 -2.18
N PRO A 108 -19.25 -8.43 -3.25
CA PRO A 108 -18.56 -9.59 -3.79
C PRO A 108 -17.52 -10.15 -2.82
N GLN A 109 -17.49 -11.48 -2.73
CA GLN A 109 -16.50 -12.20 -1.94
C GLN A 109 -15.10 -11.90 -2.49
N GLY A 110 -14.21 -11.33 -1.68
CA GLY A 110 -12.86 -10.93 -2.09
C GLY A 110 -12.70 -9.45 -2.48
N SER A 111 -13.72 -8.59 -2.30
CA SER A 111 -13.48 -7.15 -2.24
C SER A 111 -12.45 -6.90 -1.13
N GLY A 112 -11.27 -6.36 -1.45
CA GLY A 112 -10.07 -6.28 -0.60
C GLY A 112 -10.17 -5.49 0.71
N LEU A 113 -11.37 -5.39 1.30
CA LEU A 113 -11.56 -4.98 2.67
C LEU A 113 -10.74 -5.90 3.60
N PRO A 114 -9.96 -5.34 4.53
CA PRO A 114 -9.32 -6.12 5.58
C PRO A 114 -10.37 -6.93 6.32
N GLY A 115 -10.26 -8.27 6.28
CA GLY A 115 -11.24 -9.18 6.87
C GLY A 115 -12.25 -9.76 5.89
N GLY A 116 -12.45 -9.19 4.69
CA GLY A 116 -13.54 -9.58 3.80
C GLY A 116 -14.92 -9.49 4.46
N VAL A 117 -15.99 -9.58 3.68
CA VAL A 117 -17.33 -9.75 4.26
C VAL A 117 -17.45 -11.06 5.05
N GLY A 118 -16.56 -12.03 4.80
CA GLY A 118 -16.44 -13.27 5.58
C GLY A 118 -15.81 -13.14 6.96
N GLY A 119 -15.11 -12.03 7.27
CA GLY A 119 -14.49 -11.77 8.57
C GLY A 119 -15.14 -10.62 9.36
N ALA A 120 -15.89 -9.74 8.69
CA ALA A 120 -16.85 -8.87 9.33
C ALA A 120 -18.03 -9.72 9.83
N ASP A 121 -18.27 -9.75 11.14
CA ASP A 121 -19.41 -10.48 11.70
C ASP A 121 -20.72 -9.82 11.22
N LEU A 122 -21.37 -10.44 10.22
CA LEU A 122 -22.63 -9.97 9.66
C LEU A 122 -23.71 -9.86 10.74
N GLY A 123 -23.68 -10.73 11.75
CA GLY A 123 -24.56 -10.65 12.91
C GLY A 123 -24.36 -9.33 13.65
N ALA A 124 -23.12 -9.01 14.01
CA ALA A 124 -22.79 -7.75 14.69
C ALA A 124 -23.04 -6.50 13.81
N PHE A 125 -22.92 -6.60 12.48
CA PHE A 125 -23.32 -5.51 11.58
C PHE A 125 -24.82 -5.25 11.60
N LEU A 126 -25.65 -6.31 11.58
CA LEU A 126 -27.11 -6.21 11.55
C LEU A 126 -27.74 -5.91 12.92
N SER A 127 -27.13 -6.38 14.01
CA SER A 127 -27.66 -6.20 15.37
C SER A 127 -27.03 -5.04 16.14
N GLY A 128 -25.88 -4.53 15.69
CA GLY A 128 -25.14 -3.45 16.33
C GLY A 128 -25.30 -2.09 15.62
N PRO A 129 -24.63 -1.03 16.10
CA PRO A 129 -24.65 0.31 15.51
C PRO A 129 -23.87 0.42 14.17
N GLY A 130 -23.53 -0.70 13.54
CA GLY A 130 -22.62 -0.80 12.38
C GLY A 130 -21.17 -1.15 12.78
N GLN A 131 -20.35 -1.51 11.79
CA GLN A 131 -18.92 -1.77 11.95
C GLN A 131 -18.09 -0.76 11.16
N ILE A 132 -17.01 -0.28 11.75
CA ILE A 132 -16.01 0.57 11.08
C ILE A 132 -14.69 -0.16 11.10
N LEU A 133 -14.10 -0.34 9.92
CA LEU A 133 -12.78 -0.90 9.73
C LEU A 133 -11.84 0.24 9.31
N ALA A 134 -10.76 0.45 10.06
CA ALA A 134 -9.74 1.44 9.75
C ALA A 134 -8.36 0.78 9.82
N ARG A 135 -7.46 1.17 8.91
CA ARG A 135 -6.04 0.87 9.04
C ARG A 135 -5.36 2.04 9.77
N PRO A 136 -4.46 1.77 10.73
CA PRO A 136 -3.71 2.80 11.44
C PRO A 136 -2.75 3.55 10.51
#